data_AF-A0A954S7P4-F1
#
_entry.id   AF-A0A954S7P4-F1
#
_cell.length_a   1.000
_cell.length_b   1.000
_cell.length_c   1.000
_cell.angle_alpha   90.00
_cell.angle_beta   90.00
_cell.angle_gamma   90.00
#
_symmetry.space_group_name_H-M   'P 1'
#
loop_
_entity.id
_entity.type
_entity.pdbx_description
1 polymer ?
#
loop_
_entity_poly.entity_id
_entity_poly.type
_entity_poly.pdbx_seq_one_letter_code
_entity_poly.pdbx_strand_id
1 'polypeptide(L)'
;MPYLVRLGNRLQRGLADWDVDRRDRHRQFLLSFQQPDGGFTGREGDSDLYYTSFGVRGLMMLGGMEEQLAESVGDYLRSLDWRTLGVIDLMNWLATALAVQVSNGCDLLANEPATWREEAAARLEAVRTSDGGYAKSPDGASGSTYHTFLVVLSYQLLGLPVPRRNALVQFLYDRQRDDGGFVEIGPMRRAGTNPTAAAAALLQEFGAVDEELRHDLRGFLKTVRGDEGGLQANSRVPFADSLSTFTGLLTIRDLSLGPLLDPERVRDWVQSQLEFPTGGFRAASWDSAADVEYTFYGLGLLALLAELEAGR
;
A
#
# COMPACT_ATOMS: atom_id res chain seq x y z
N MET A 1 -6.04 -12.41 10.76
CA MET A 1 -4.74 -11.74 10.51
C MET A 1 -5.00 -10.47 9.70
N PRO A 2 -4.53 -9.28 10.12
CA PRO A 2 -4.71 -8.01 9.39
C PRO A 2 -4.22 -8.07 7.94
N TYR A 3 -4.85 -7.31 7.04
CA TYR A 3 -4.55 -7.27 5.60
C TYR A 3 -3.08 -6.98 5.32
N LEU A 4 -2.51 -5.94 5.95
CA LEU A 4 -1.11 -5.55 5.75
C LEU A 4 -0.12 -6.65 6.15
N VAL A 5 -0.40 -7.39 7.23
CA VAL A 5 0.44 -8.51 7.67
C VAL A 5 0.38 -9.67 6.67
N ARG A 6 -0.81 -10.00 6.15
CA ARG A 6 -0.97 -11.02 5.10
C ARG A 6 -0.21 -10.64 3.84
N LEU A 7 -0.32 -9.39 3.42
CA LEU A 7 0.39 -8.86 2.25
C LEU A 7 1.91 -8.91 2.46
N GLY A 8 2.42 -8.41 3.59
CA GLY A 8 3.85 -8.44 3.91
C GLY A 8 4.44 -9.85 3.84
N ASN A 9 3.80 -10.82 4.49
CA ASN A 9 4.24 -12.23 4.47
C ASN A 9 4.18 -12.84 3.06
N ARG A 10 3.24 -12.42 2.22
CA ARG A 10 3.14 -12.87 0.83
C ARG A 10 4.29 -12.31 -0.01
N LEU A 11 4.57 -11.01 0.10
CA LEU A 11 5.63 -10.37 -0.66
C LEU A 11 7.02 -10.88 -0.24
N GLN A 12 7.27 -11.05 1.06
CA GLN A 12 8.53 -11.60 1.56
C GLN A 12 8.81 -13.01 1.00
N ARG A 13 7.78 -13.88 0.97
CA ARG A 13 7.90 -15.23 0.38
C ARG A 13 8.20 -15.17 -1.12
N GLY A 14 7.59 -14.24 -1.85
CA GLY A 14 7.83 -14.06 -3.28
C GLY A 14 9.27 -13.65 -3.62
N LEU A 15 10.03 -13.14 -2.66
CA LEU A 15 11.44 -12.76 -2.84
C LEU A 15 12.42 -13.72 -2.16
N ALA A 16 11.97 -14.84 -1.59
CA ALA A 16 12.78 -15.72 -0.75
C ALA A 16 13.98 -16.35 -1.50
N ASP A 17 13.82 -16.66 -2.79
CA ASP A 17 14.83 -17.32 -3.62
C ASP A 17 15.62 -16.34 -4.51
N TRP A 18 15.55 -15.04 -4.21
CA TRP A 18 16.34 -14.06 -4.94
C TRP A 18 17.85 -14.25 -4.77
N ASP A 19 18.56 -13.96 -5.86
CA ASP A 19 20.01 -13.78 -5.86
C ASP A 19 20.43 -12.81 -4.74
N VAL A 20 21.43 -13.24 -3.97
CA VAL A 20 21.88 -12.53 -2.76
C VAL A 20 22.44 -11.16 -3.13
N ASP A 21 23.26 -11.07 -4.18
CA ASP A 21 23.86 -9.81 -4.60
C ASP A 21 22.78 -8.81 -5.04
N ARG A 22 21.76 -9.27 -5.78
CA ARG A 22 20.63 -8.43 -6.17
C ARG A 22 19.84 -7.96 -4.96
N ARG A 23 19.49 -8.86 -4.04
CA ARG A 23 18.77 -8.53 -2.79
C ARG A 23 19.53 -7.47 -1.99
N ASP A 24 20.84 -7.66 -1.82
CA ASP A 24 21.68 -6.76 -1.04
C ASP A 24 21.82 -5.37 -1.68
N ARG A 25 21.86 -5.27 -3.02
CA ARG A 25 21.83 -3.95 -3.71
C ARG A 25 20.57 -3.16 -3.39
N HIS A 26 19.39 -3.77 -3.43
CA HIS A 26 18.15 -3.07 -3.07
C HIS A 26 18.07 -2.77 -1.57
N ARG A 27 18.60 -3.65 -0.71
CA ARG A 27 18.68 -3.40 0.73
C ARG A 27 19.56 -2.19 1.02
N GLN A 28 20.77 -2.14 0.45
CA GLN A 28 21.69 -1.02 0.60
C GLN A 28 21.12 0.28 0.05
N PHE A 29 20.43 0.22 -1.10
CA PHE A 29 19.72 1.37 -1.64
C PHE A 29 18.68 1.91 -0.66
N LEU A 30 17.83 1.07 -0.07
CA LEU A 30 16.85 1.55 0.91
C LEU A 30 17.53 2.14 2.15
N LEU A 31 18.56 1.47 2.68
CA LEU A 31 19.31 1.93 3.84
C LEU A 31 19.98 3.29 3.62
N SER A 32 20.36 3.64 2.38
CA SER A 32 20.97 4.95 2.10
C SER A 32 20.01 6.14 2.26
N PHE A 33 18.70 5.90 2.37
CA PHE A 33 17.71 6.94 2.66
C PHE A 33 17.45 7.15 4.15
N GLN A 34 17.98 6.28 5.01
CA GLN A 34 17.84 6.44 6.45
C GLN A 34 18.63 7.67 6.92
N GLN A 35 17.98 8.50 7.72
CA GLN A 35 18.55 9.70 8.32
C GLN A 35 19.05 9.44 9.75
N PRO A 36 19.87 10.34 10.32
CA PRO A 36 20.41 10.17 11.67
C PRO A 36 19.37 10.06 12.79
N ASP A 37 18.16 10.57 12.58
CA ASP A 37 17.05 10.45 13.54
C ASP A 37 16.34 9.08 13.48
N GLY A 38 16.72 8.24 12.52
CA GLY A 38 16.21 6.88 12.30
C GLY A 38 15.07 6.78 11.29
N GLY A 39 14.47 7.90 10.90
CA GLY A 39 13.48 7.96 9.83
C GLY A 39 14.12 7.85 8.44
N PHE A 40 13.29 7.76 7.41
CA PHE A 40 13.74 7.73 6.01
C PHE A 40 13.23 8.98 5.30
N THR A 41 14.09 9.56 4.47
CA THR A 41 13.71 10.68 3.61
C THR A 41 13.05 10.20 2.32
N GLY A 42 12.33 11.12 1.67
CA GLY A 42 11.88 10.97 0.29
C GLY A 42 13.05 11.12 -0.69
N ARG A 43 12.84 11.78 -1.82
CA ARG A 43 13.97 12.08 -2.74
C ARG A 43 14.94 13.09 -2.14
N GLU A 44 14.40 14.03 -1.37
CA GLU A 44 15.14 15.12 -0.73
C GLU A 44 14.44 15.51 0.56
N GLY A 45 15.17 16.16 1.46
CA GLY A 45 14.64 16.73 2.70
C GLY A 45 14.82 15.84 3.92
N ASP A 46 14.07 16.16 4.97
CA ASP A 46 14.13 15.49 6.26
C ASP A 46 13.39 14.14 6.24
N SER A 47 13.50 13.39 7.33
CA SER A 47 12.74 12.17 7.54
C SER A 47 11.24 12.40 7.45
N ASP A 48 10.57 11.54 6.67
CA ASP A 48 9.13 11.56 6.46
C ASP A 48 8.53 10.20 6.85
N LEU A 49 7.42 10.22 7.57
CA LEU A 49 6.83 9.00 8.12
C LEU A 49 6.25 8.08 7.05
N TYR A 50 5.71 8.64 5.96
CA TYR A 50 5.21 7.87 4.82
C TYR A 50 6.37 7.12 4.17
N TYR A 51 7.47 7.80 3.86
CA TYR A 51 8.68 7.16 3.30
C TYR A 51 9.35 6.20 4.29
N THR A 52 9.39 6.51 5.57
CA THR A 52 9.86 5.60 6.63
C THR A 52 9.09 4.28 6.61
N SER A 53 7.76 4.35 6.50
CA SER A 53 6.94 3.14 6.44
C SER A 53 7.19 2.32 5.17
N PHE A 54 7.42 2.96 4.01
CA PHE A 54 7.82 2.24 2.79
C PHE A 54 9.20 1.61 2.89
N GLY A 55 10.18 2.34 3.46
CA GLY A 55 11.55 1.84 3.68
C GLY A 55 11.55 0.62 4.57
N VAL A 56 10.88 0.68 5.71
CA VAL A 56 10.73 -0.44 6.65
C VAL A 56 10.04 -1.63 5.99
N ARG A 57 8.92 -1.44 5.30
CA ARG A 57 8.23 -2.54 4.59
C ARG A 57 9.11 -3.14 3.49
N GLY A 58 9.84 -2.32 2.75
CA GLY A 58 10.86 -2.73 1.78
C GLY A 58 11.94 -3.62 2.39
N LEU A 59 12.50 -3.16 3.52
CA LEU A 59 13.54 -3.90 4.25
C LEU A 59 13.00 -5.18 4.87
N MET A 60 11.75 -5.21 5.37
CA MET A 60 11.12 -6.46 5.81
C MET A 60 11.04 -7.49 4.68
N MET A 61 10.63 -7.09 3.47
CA MET A 61 10.58 -7.99 2.31
C MET A 61 11.96 -8.55 1.96
N LEU A 62 13.01 -7.77 2.13
CA LEU A 62 14.39 -8.15 1.82
C LEU A 62 15.14 -8.78 3.00
N GLY A 63 14.52 -8.93 4.18
CA GLY A 63 15.19 -9.40 5.39
C GLY A 63 16.28 -8.47 5.92
N GLY A 64 16.10 -7.15 5.77
CA GLY A 64 17.02 -6.11 6.24
C GLY A 64 16.61 -5.37 7.51
N MET A 65 15.51 -5.78 8.16
CA MET A 65 15.08 -5.23 9.47
C MET A 65 15.87 -5.86 10.63
N GLU A 66 17.15 -5.53 10.72
CA GLU A 66 18.03 -5.94 11.82
C GLU A 66 17.72 -5.18 13.12
N GLU A 67 18.19 -5.71 14.26
CA GLU A 67 17.88 -5.18 15.60
C GLU A 67 18.24 -3.69 15.75
N GLN A 68 19.46 -3.30 15.36
CA GLN A 68 19.93 -1.91 15.45
C GLN A 68 19.10 -0.95 14.58
N LEU A 69 18.68 -1.39 13.39
CA LEU A 69 17.82 -0.60 12.53
C LEU A 69 16.44 -0.44 13.16
N ALA A 70 15.87 -1.52 13.69
CA ALA A 70 14.57 -1.50 14.34
C ALA A 70 14.56 -0.58 15.58
N GLU A 71 15.67 -0.54 16.34
CA GLU A 71 15.84 0.42 17.44
C GLU A 71 15.82 1.86 16.95
N SER A 72 16.61 2.18 15.93
CA SER A 72 16.71 3.54 15.37
C SER A 72 15.37 4.01 14.78
N VAL A 73 14.65 3.16 14.04
CA VAL A 73 13.29 3.46 13.56
C VAL A 73 12.34 3.65 14.75
N GLY A 74 12.48 2.85 15.81
CA GLY A 74 11.72 3.01 17.04
C GLY A 74 11.93 4.39 17.69
N ASP A 75 13.17 4.89 17.72
CA ASP A 75 13.48 6.23 18.24
C ASP A 75 12.85 7.34 17.40
N TYR A 76 12.90 7.23 16.07
CA TYR A 76 12.17 8.15 15.18
C TYR A 76 10.68 8.17 15.50
N LEU A 77 10.04 7.00 15.64
CA LEU A 77 8.61 6.92 15.94
C LEU A 77 8.25 7.49 17.31
N ARG A 78 9.13 7.38 18.32
CA ARG A 78 8.94 7.99 19.65
C ARG A 78 9.01 9.52 19.62
N SER A 79 9.68 10.10 18.64
CA SER A 79 9.72 11.55 18.46
C SER A 79 8.40 12.14 17.97
N LEU A 80 7.50 11.29 17.45
CA LEU A 80 6.20 11.66 16.91
C LEU A 80 5.08 11.38 17.92
N ASP A 81 4.19 12.34 18.13
CA ASP A 81 2.95 12.10 18.88
C ASP A 81 1.86 11.58 17.95
N TRP A 82 1.61 10.26 18.00
CA TRP A 82 0.58 9.61 17.20
C TRP A 82 -0.81 10.25 17.38
N ARG A 83 -1.08 10.91 18.51
CA ARG A 83 -2.35 11.59 18.83
C ARG A 83 -2.59 12.85 18.02
N THR A 84 -1.57 13.36 17.33
CA THR A 84 -1.66 14.55 16.47
C THR A 84 -1.67 14.20 14.99
N LEU A 85 -1.26 12.98 14.63
CA LEU A 85 -1.08 12.54 13.24
C LEU A 85 -2.40 12.48 12.46
N GLY A 86 -2.37 12.90 11.19
CA GLY A 86 -3.48 12.69 10.26
C GLY A 86 -3.71 11.21 9.95
N VAL A 87 -4.76 10.88 9.19
CA VAL A 87 -5.11 9.49 8.85
C VAL A 87 -3.95 8.74 8.18
N ILE A 88 -3.28 9.38 7.22
CA ILE A 88 -2.16 8.78 6.49
C ILE A 88 -1.01 8.46 7.43
N ASP A 89 -0.59 9.46 8.21
CA ASP A 89 0.54 9.34 9.12
C ASP A 89 0.25 8.36 10.26
N LEU A 90 -0.96 8.37 10.82
CA LEU A 90 -1.34 7.43 11.88
C LEU A 90 -1.30 5.98 11.38
N MET A 91 -1.81 5.71 10.16
CA MET A 91 -1.74 4.37 9.56
C MET A 91 -0.27 3.93 9.39
N ASN A 92 0.58 4.80 8.84
CA ASN A 92 2.00 4.52 8.65
C ASN A 92 2.74 4.34 9.98
N TRP A 93 2.41 5.14 11.00
CA TRP A 93 2.96 5.02 12.35
C TRP A 93 2.63 3.65 12.95
N LEU A 94 1.34 3.26 12.93
CA LEU A 94 0.88 1.97 13.47
C LEU A 94 1.52 0.78 12.74
N ALA A 95 1.59 0.84 11.41
CA ALA A 95 2.20 -0.22 10.60
C ALA A 95 3.70 -0.35 10.89
N THR A 96 4.40 0.77 11.04
CA THR A 96 5.85 0.80 11.31
C THR A 96 6.15 0.40 12.75
N ALA A 97 5.34 0.80 13.72
CA ALA A 97 5.45 0.36 15.11
C ALA A 97 5.29 -1.16 15.24
N LEU A 98 4.33 -1.75 14.52
CA LEU A 98 4.18 -3.20 14.46
C LEU A 98 5.40 -3.88 13.84
N ALA A 99 5.97 -3.31 12.77
CA ALA A 99 7.18 -3.84 12.15
C ALA A 99 8.39 -3.82 13.10
N VAL A 100 8.58 -2.74 13.86
CA VAL A 100 9.60 -2.64 14.92
C VAL A 100 9.38 -3.74 15.96
N GLN A 101 8.15 -3.86 16.49
CA GLN A 101 7.81 -4.87 17.49
C GLN A 101 8.06 -6.30 17.00
N VAL A 102 7.75 -6.60 15.74
CA VAL A 102 8.05 -7.92 15.15
C VAL A 102 9.55 -8.16 15.00
N SER A 103 10.34 -7.11 14.76
CA SER A 103 11.76 -7.23 14.45
C SER A 103 12.64 -7.36 15.70
N ASN A 104 12.35 -6.61 16.76
CA ASN A 104 13.16 -6.61 17.99
C ASN A 104 12.36 -6.75 19.31
N GLY A 105 11.04 -6.99 19.23
CA GLY A 105 10.19 -7.12 20.41
C GLY A 105 9.81 -5.81 21.09
N CYS A 106 10.27 -4.66 20.60
CA CYS A 106 9.95 -3.36 21.19
C CYS A 106 8.50 -2.95 20.92
N ASP A 107 7.67 -2.94 21.97
CA ASP A 107 6.32 -2.39 21.92
C ASP A 107 6.33 -0.89 22.28
N LEU A 108 6.20 -0.03 21.26
CA LEU A 108 6.17 1.42 21.40
C LEU A 108 4.95 1.95 22.16
N LEU A 109 3.91 1.13 22.32
CA LEU A 109 2.66 1.48 22.99
C LEU A 109 2.53 0.81 24.37
N ALA A 110 3.59 0.14 24.86
CA ALA A 110 3.55 -0.60 26.14
C ALA A 110 3.17 0.26 27.35
N ASN A 111 3.50 1.55 27.33
CA ASN A 111 3.23 2.49 28.41
C ASN A 111 1.94 3.30 28.20
N GLU A 112 1.21 3.07 27.11
CA GLU A 112 -0.03 3.78 26.82
C GLU A 112 -1.17 3.30 27.73
N PRO A 113 -2.14 4.18 28.07
CA PRO A 113 -3.27 3.78 28.89
C PRO A 113 -4.09 2.70 28.18
N ALA A 114 -4.78 1.84 28.93
CA ALA A 114 -5.58 0.75 28.36
C ALA A 114 -6.62 1.20 27.30
N THR A 115 -6.99 2.49 27.29
CA THR A 115 -7.94 3.14 26.38
C THR A 115 -7.33 3.67 25.07
N TRP A 116 -6.02 3.54 24.86
CA TRP A 116 -5.34 4.18 23.73
C TRP A 116 -5.90 3.74 22.37
N ARG A 117 -6.38 2.49 22.26
CA ARG A 117 -6.96 1.96 21.02
C ARG A 117 -8.29 2.61 20.71
N GLU A 118 -9.13 2.77 21.73
CA GLU A 118 -10.41 3.46 21.64
C GLU A 118 -10.21 4.94 21.34
N GLU A 119 -9.17 5.58 21.90
CA GLU A 119 -8.79 6.96 21.59
C GLU A 119 -8.35 7.12 20.13
N ALA A 120 -7.50 6.21 19.62
CA ALA A 120 -7.12 6.18 18.21
C ALA A 120 -8.33 5.97 17.29
N ALA A 121 -9.22 5.03 17.64
CA ALA A 121 -10.44 4.78 16.89
C ALA A 121 -11.40 5.99 16.89
N ALA A 122 -11.54 6.69 18.02
CA ALA A 122 -12.36 7.90 18.11
C ALA A 122 -11.84 9.00 17.16
N ARG A 123 -10.52 9.14 17.03
CA ARG A 123 -9.91 10.08 16.06
C ARG A 123 -10.17 9.69 14.62
N LEU A 124 -10.12 8.39 14.31
CA LEU A 124 -10.49 7.88 12.98
C LEU A 124 -11.99 8.11 12.68
N GLU A 125 -12.88 7.94 13.66
CA GLU A 125 -14.31 8.24 13.49
C GLU A 125 -14.59 9.74 13.32
N ALA A 126 -13.76 10.62 13.87
CA ALA A 126 -13.94 12.06 13.75
C ALA A 126 -13.85 12.58 12.31
N VAL A 127 -13.25 11.81 11.39
CA VAL A 127 -13.19 12.16 9.96
C VAL A 127 -14.20 11.39 9.11
N ARG A 128 -15.16 10.69 9.73
CA ARG A 128 -16.22 10.02 8.97
C ARG A 128 -17.23 11.04 8.43
N THR A 129 -17.59 10.89 7.17
CA THR A 129 -18.54 11.73 6.47
C THR A 129 -19.95 11.11 6.41
N SER A 130 -20.94 11.93 6.06
CA SER A 130 -22.35 11.53 5.98
C SER A 130 -22.63 10.50 4.89
N ASP A 131 -21.78 10.43 3.86
CA ASP A 131 -21.84 9.42 2.81
C ASP A 131 -21.28 8.05 3.24
N GLY A 132 -20.84 7.90 4.49
CA GLY A 132 -20.42 6.64 5.10
C GLY A 132 -18.92 6.38 5.05
N GLY A 133 -18.19 7.03 4.13
CA GLY A 133 -16.74 6.97 4.01
C GLY A 133 -16.00 7.87 5.00
N TYR A 134 -14.69 8.01 4.80
CA TYR A 134 -13.83 8.86 5.61
C TYR A 134 -13.12 9.91 4.77
N ALA A 135 -13.04 11.13 5.27
CA ALA A 135 -12.32 12.23 4.64
C ALA A 135 -10.87 12.33 5.14
N LYS A 136 -10.12 13.27 4.55
CA LYS A 136 -8.76 13.60 4.97
C LYS A 136 -8.70 14.25 6.36
N SER A 137 -9.66 15.10 6.65
CA SER A 137 -9.73 15.90 7.88
C SER A 137 -11.19 16.05 8.34
N PRO A 138 -11.43 16.50 9.59
CA PRO A 138 -12.79 16.68 10.12
C PRO A 138 -13.66 17.65 9.32
N ASP A 139 -13.03 18.62 8.64
CA ASP A 139 -13.73 19.61 7.81
C ASP A 139 -14.11 19.07 6.41
N GLY A 140 -13.78 17.82 6.10
CA GLY A 140 -14.04 17.21 4.81
C GLY A 140 -15.53 16.99 4.57
N ALA A 141 -16.06 17.52 3.47
CA ALA A 141 -17.49 17.41 3.13
C ALA A 141 -17.89 16.04 2.53
N SER A 142 -16.93 15.25 2.05
CA SER A 142 -17.18 13.96 1.38
C SER A 142 -16.07 12.96 1.66
N GLY A 143 -16.43 11.67 1.70
CA GLY A 143 -15.47 10.60 1.89
C GLY A 143 -14.55 10.42 0.68
N SER A 144 -13.32 10.01 0.95
CA SER A 144 -12.30 9.63 -0.02
C SER A 144 -12.13 8.11 0.00
N THR A 145 -12.04 7.47 -1.17
CA THR A 145 -11.82 6.02 -1.26
C THR A 145 -10.49 5.64 -0.61
N TYR A 146 -9.43 6.39 -0.89
CA TYR A 146 -8.12 6.17 -0.29
C TYR A 146 -8.11 6.35 1.24
N HIS A 147 -8.66 7.43 1.77
CA HIS A 147 -8.70 7.64 3.22
C HIS A 147 -9.57 6.60 3.92
N THR A 148 -10.67 6.18 3.28
CA THR A 148 -11.51 5.09 3.78
C THR A 148 -10.73 3.78 3.88
N PHE A 149 -9.93 3.45 2.87
CA PHE A 149 -9.02 2.30 2.89
C PHE A 149 -8.03 2.38 4.05
N LEU A 150 -7.35 3.52 4.22
CA LEU A 150 -6.39 3.71 5.30
C LEU A 150 -7.02 3.60 6.71
N VAL A 151 -8.21 4.18 6.91
CA VAL A 151 -8.92 4.06 8.19
C VAL A 151 -9.24 2.61 8.50
N VAL A 152 -9.74 1.84 7.53
CA VAL A 152 -10.03 0.41 7.74
C VAL A 152 -8.76 -0.38 8.08
N LEU A 153 -7.64 -0.10 7.41
CA LEU A 153 -6.35 -0.72 7.76
C LEU A 153 -5.92 -0.37 9.19
N SER A 154 -6.08 0.88 9.61
CA SER A 154 -5.80 1.30 10.99
C SER A 154 -6.67 0.55 12.00
N TYR A 155 -7.97 0.38 11.74
CA TYR A 155 -8.83 -0.45 12.60
C TYR A 155 -8.32 -1.89 12.72
N GLN A 156 -7.86 -2.50 11.62
CA GLN A 156 -7.30 -3.84 11.65
C GLN A 156 -6.00 -3.92 12.46
N LEU A 157 -5.13 -2.90 12.38
CA LEU A 157 -3.90 -2.80 13.18
C LEU A 157 -4.20 -2.57 14.67
N LEU A 158 -5.23 -1.80 15.00
CA LEU A 158 -5.73 -1.60 16.37
C LEU A 158 -6.40 -2.86 16.94
N GLY A 159 -6.71 -3.86 16.12
CA GLY A 159 -7.45 -5.05 16.54
C GLY A 159 -8.90 -4.75 16.91
N LEU A 160 -9.48 -3.68 16.34
CA LEU A 160 -10.83 -3.23 16.62
C LEU A 160 -11.77 -3.51 15.43
N PRO A 161 -13.07 -3.77 15.67
CA PRO A 161 -14.05 -3.91 14.60
C PRO A 161 -14.29 -2.56 13.91
N VAL A 162 -14.43 -2.58 12.58
CA VAL A 162 -14.81 -1.39 11.81
C VAL A 162 -16.28 -1.06 12.05
N PRO A 163 -16.62 0.14 12.56
CA PRO A 163 -18.01 0.51 12.82
C PRO A 163 -18.76 0.84 11.52
N ARG A 164 -20.09 0.69 11.55
CA ARG A 164 -21.00 1.01 10.43
C ARG A 164 -20.60 0.38 9.09
N ARG A 165 -20.16 -0.89 9.11
CA ARG A 165 -19.72 -1.65 7.92
C ARG A 165 -20.66 -1.56 6.72
N ASN A 166 -21.98 -1.66 6.92
CA ASN A 166 -22.93 -1.57 5.80
C ASN A 166 -22.92 -0.20 5.11
N ALA A 167 -22.74 0.89 5.87
CA ALA A 167 -22.62 2.24 5.30
C ALA A 167 -21.31 2.40 4.51
N LEU A 168 -20.23 1.74 4.95
CA LEU A 168 -18.97 1.72 4.20
C LEU A 168 -19.09 0.91 2.91
N VAL A 169 -19.77 -0.23 2.92
CA VAL A 169 -20.04 -1.01 1.70
C VAL A 169 -20.86 -0.18 0.72
N GLN A 170 -21.93 0.49 1.18
CA GLN A 170 -22.71 1.39 0.33
C GLN A 170 -21.87 2.55 -0.23
N PHE A 171 -21.08 3.21 0.62
CA PHE A 171 -20.16 4.26 0.20
C PHE A 171 -19.27 3.80 -0.96
N LEU A 172 -18.67 2.60 -0.86
CA LEU A 172 -17.79 2.05 -1.88
C LEU A 172 -18.55 1.79 -3.18
N TYR A 173 -19.72 1.17 -3.14
CA TYR A 173 -20.55 1.00 -4.35
C TYR A 173 -20.93 2.35 -4.99
N ASP A 174 -21.20 3.39 -4.19
CA ASP A 174 -21.46 4.75 -4.70
C ASP A 174 -20.20 5.40 -5.34
N ARG A 175 -19.02 4.80 -5.22
CA ARG A 175 -17.78 5.20 -5.90
C ARG A 175 -17.55 4.43 -7.20
N GLN A 176 -18.31 3.38 -7.51
CA GLN A 176 -18.19 2.66 -8.78
C GLN A 176 -18.74 3.50 -9.95
N ARG A 177 -18.20 3.32 -11.15
CA ARG A 177 -18.65 3.98 -12.39
C ARG A 177 -18.99 2.96 -13.45
N ASP A 178 -19.67 3.42 -14.51
CA ASP A 178 -20.06 2.61 -15.68
C ASP A 178 -18.86 1.97 -16.40
N ASP A 179 -17.64 2.46 -16.18
CA ASP A 179 -16.40 1.84 -16.68
C ASP A 179 -15.95 0.62 -15.85
N GLY A 180 -16.70 0.27 -14.80
CA GLY A 180 -16.51 -0.87 -13.90
C GLY A 180 -15.56 -0.59 -12.73
N GLY A 181 -14.80 0.50 -12.77
CA GLY A 181 -13.85 0.85 -11.73
C GLY A 181 -14.43 1.80 -10.68
N PHE A 182 -13.59 2.18 -9.72
CA PHE A 182 -13.95 3.09 -8.64
C PHE A 182 -13.18 4.41 -8.73
N VAL A 183 -13.81 5.48 -8.26
CA VAL A 183 -13.22 6.82 -8.18
C VAL A 183 -12.74 7.18 -6.78
N GLU A 184 -11.86 8.16 -6.69
CA GLU A 184 -11.35 8.67 -5.41
C GLU A 184 -12.40 9.52 -4.66
N ILE A 185 -13.13 10.37 -5.38
CA ILE A 185 -14.20 11.22 -4.84
C ILE A 185 -15.46 11.18 -5.70
N GLY A 186 -16.63 11.35 -5.08
CA GLY A 186 -17.95 11.26 -5.72
C GLY A 186 -18.13 12.06 -7.02
N PRO A 187 -17.63 13.30 -7.16
CA PRO A 187 -17.82 14.08 -8.40
C PRO A 187 -17.06 13.56 -9.64
N MET A 188 -16.07 12.68 -9.46
CA MET A 188 -15.29 12.14 -10.59
C MET A 188 -16.15 11.23 -11.47
N ARG A 189 -15.91 11.26 -12.78
CA ARG A 189 -16.67 10.46 -13.77
C ARG A 189 -15.95 9.23 -14.29
N ARG A 190 -14.63 9.16 -14.13
CA ARG A 190 -13.78 8.07 -14.65
C ARG A 190 -12.99 7.47 -13.51
N ALA A 191 -12.97 6.15 -13.45
CA ALA A 191 -12.25 5.41 -12.44
C ALA A 191 -10.73 5.50 -12.60
N GLY A 192 -10.03 5.15 -11.53
CA GLY A 192 -8.58 5.00 -11.51
C GLY A 192 -8.18 3.65 -10.91
N THR A 193 -6.99 3.17 -11.25
CA THR A 193 -6.50 1.84 -10.84
C THR A 193 -6.36 1.73 -9.33
N ASN A 194 -5.74 2.72 -8.68
CA ASN A 194 -5.55 2.73 -7.23
C ASN A 194 -6.86 2.82 -6.42
N PRO A 195 -7.80 3.75 -6.69
CA PRO A 195 -9.08 3.76 -5.99
C PRO A 195 -9.90 2.48 -6.27
N THR A 196 -9.80 1.90 -7.47
CA THR A 196 -10.40 0.60 -7.79
C THR A 196 -9.82 -0.52 -6.93
N ALA A 197 -8.51 -0.63 -6.82
CA ALA A 197 -7.86 -1.64 -5.99
C ALA A 197 -8.18 -1.46 -4.50
N ALA A 198 -8.20 -0.23 -4.00
CA ALA A 198 -8.56 0.08 -2.62
C ALA A 198 -10.00 -0.34 -2.30
N ALA A 199 -10.97 0.01 -3.17
CA ALA A 199 -12.36 -0.37 -3.00
C ALA A 199 -12.55 -1.89 -3.08
N ALA A 200 -11.94 -2.54 -4.09
CA ALA A 200 -11.99 -3.98 -4.27
C ALA A 200 -11.43 -4.74 -3.06
N ALA A 201 -10.31 -4.30 -2.50
CA ALA A 201 -9.73 -4.89 -1.30
C ALA A 201 -10.67 -4.78 -0.09
N LEU A 202 -11.29 -3.60 0.13
CA LEU A 202 -12.25 -3.44 1.23
C LEU A 202 -13.52 -4.27 1.04
N LEU A 203 -14.09 -4.27 -0.17
CA LEU A 203 -15.28 -5.07 -0.47
C LEU A 203 -14.99 -6.55 -0.27
N GLN A 204 -13.79 -7.01 -0.64
CA GLN A 204 -13.35 -8.39 -0.40
C GLN A 204 -13.21 -8.70 1.10
N GLU A 205 -12.55 -7.82 1.88
CA GLU A 205 -12.47 -7.97 3.35
C GLU A 205 -13.86 -7.98 4.00
N PHE A 206 -14.82 -7.29 3.39
CA PHE A 206 -16.20 -7.24 3.83
C PHE A 206 -17.10 -8.32 3.21
N GLY A 207 -16.56 -9.27 2.44
CA GLY A 207 -17.36 -10.33 1.82
C GLY A 207 -18.47 -9.80 0.91
N ALA A 208 -18.27 -8.62 0.33
CA ALA A 208 -19.20 -7.88 -0.51
C ALA A 208 -18.71 -7.86 -1.97
N VAL A 209 -18.06 -8.93 -2.42
CA VAL A 209 -17.69 -9.12 -3.83
C VAL A 209 -18.52 -10.25 -4.42
N ASP A 210 -19.44 -9.88 -5.30
CA ASP A 210 -20.23 -10.80 -6.11
C ASP A 210 -19.62 -10.97 -7.52
N GLU A 211 -20.27 -11.77 -8.35
CA GLU A 211 -19.77 -12.08 -9.69
C GLU A 211 -19.93 -10.91 -10.67
N GLU A 212 -20.94 -10.07 -10.48
CA GLU A 212 -21.16 -8.86 -11.28
C GLU A 212 -20.00 -7.87 -11.04
N LEU A 213 -19.64 -7.64 -9.78
CA LEU A 213 -18.51 -6.79 -9.45
C LEU A 213 -17.18 -7.37 -9.99
N ARG A 214 -16.97 -8.70 -9.94
CA ARG A 214 -15.78 -9.30 -10.57
C ARG A 214 -15.75 -9.05 -12.08
N HIS A 215 -16.89 -9.16 -12.75
CA HIS A 215 -17.01 -8.88 -14.17
C HIS A 215 -16.64 -7.44 -14.50
N ASP A 216 -17.19 -6.49 -13.75
CA ASP A 216 -16.93 -5.06 -13.91
C ASP A 216 -15.46 -4.70 -13.67
N LEU A 217 -14.89 -5.19 -12.57
CA LEU A 217 -13.47 -4.98 -12.24
C LEU A 217 -12.56 -5.55 -13.32
N ARG A 218 -12.87 -6.74 -13.85
CA ARG A 218 -12.14 -7.35 -14.97
C ARG A 218 -12.25 -6.49 -16.23
N GLY A 219 -13.44 -5.94 -16.51
CA GLY A 219 -13.69 -5.00 -17.60
C GLY A 219 -12.82 -3.76 -17.46
N PHE A 220 -12.88 -3.07 -16.34
CA PHE A 220 -12.09 -1.88 -16.04
C PHE A 220 -10.58 -2.13 -16.18
N LEU A 221 -10.05 -3.16 -15.52
CA LEU A 221 -8.61 -3.47 -15.51
C LEU A 221 -8.08 -3.82 -16.90
N LYS A 222 -8.93 -4.34 -17.79
CA LYS A 222 -8.59 -4.53 -19.20
C LYS A 222 -8.44 -3.19 -19.94
N THR A 223 -9.22 -2.17 -19.60
CA THR A 223 -9.16 -0.85 -20.26
C THR A 223 -7.95 -0.02 -19.88
N VAL A 224 -7.41 -0.21 -18.67
CA VAL A 224 -6.23 0.52 -18.17
C VAL A 224 -4.93 -0.26 -18.38
N ARG A 225 -4.97 -1.35 -19.14
CA ARG A 225 -3.76 -2.08 -19.54
C ARG A 225 -2.93 -1.21 -20.50
N GLY A 226 -1.67 -0.96 -20.12
CA GLY A 226 -0.72 -0.24 -20.96
C GLY A 226 -0.01 -1.15 -21.96
N ASP A 227 0.51 -0.53 -23.02
CA ASP A 227 1.33 -1.21 -24.03
C ASP A 227 2.73 -1.56 -23.52
N GLU A 228 3.16 -1.01 -22.39
CA GLU A 228 4.47 -1.36 -21.81
C GLU A 228 4.44 -2.70 -21.06
N GLY A 229 3.25 -3.24 -20.77
CA GLY A 229 3.06 -4.49 -20.01
C GLY A 229 2.41 -4.28 -18.65
N GLY A 230 2.52 -3.09 -18.06
CA GLY A 230 1.87 -2.73 -16.79
C GLY A 230 0.47 -2.15 -16.95
N LEU A 231 -0.03 -1.56 -15.86
CA LEU A 231 -1.31 -0.83 -15.81
C LEU A 231 -1.06 0.67 -15.68
N GLN A 232 -1.90 1.44 -16.36
CA GLN A 232 -1.97 2.90 -16.28
C GLN A 232 -2.75 3.31 -15.03
N ALA A 233 -2.50 4.50 -14.50
CA ALA A 233 -3.27 5.03 -13.37
C ALA A 233 -4.75 5.26 -13.69
N ASN A 234 -5.07 5.58 -14.95
CA ASN A 234 -6.42 5.66 -15.51
C ASN A 234 -6.34 5.72 -17.04
N SER A 235 -7.48 5.63 -17.72
CA SER A 235 -7.59 5.61 -19.19
C SER A 235 -7.11 6.86 -19.94
N ARG A 236 -6.70 7.93 -19.24
CA ARG A 236 -6.10 9.13 -19.85
C ARG A 236 -4.58 9.20 -19.70
N VAL A 237 -3.99 8.36 -18.85
CA VAL A 237 -2.55 8.32 -18.64
C VAL A 237 -1.95 7.39 -19.69
N PRO A 238 -1.03 7.86 -20.55
CA PRO A 238 -0.59 7.07 -21.71
C PRO A 238 0.49 6.03 -21.37
N PHE A 239 0.99 6.00 -20.14
CA PHE A 239 2.07 5.12 -19.68
C PHE A 239 1.68 4.35 -18.42
N ALA A 240 2.29 3.19 -18.24
CA ALA A 240 2.13 2.40 -17.03
C ALA A 240 3.03 2.94 -15.89
N ASP A 241 2.62 2.70 -14.65
CA ASP A 241 3.43 2.99 -13.46
C ASP A 241 3.42 1.81 -12.48
N SER A 242 4.48 1.68 -11.67
CA SER A 242 4.66 0.52 -10.78
C SER A 242 3.60 0.45 -9.68
N LEU A 243 3.13 1.58 -9.18
CA LEU A 243 2.09 1.63 -8.14
C LEU A 243 0.76 1.09 -8.68
N SER A 244 0.27 1.63 -9.80
CA SER A 244 -0.96 1.18 -10.45
C SER A 244 -0.86 -0.27 -10.91
N THR A 245 0.30 -0.68 -11.42
CA THR A 245 0.53 -2.07 -11.81
C THR A 245 0.51 -2.99 -10.59
N PHE A 246 1.14 -2.60 -9.49
CA PHE A 246 1.17 -3.38 -8.24
C PHE A 246 -0.23 -3.60 -7.68
N THR A 247 -0.99 -2.51 -7.50
CA THR A 247 -2.32 -2.56 -6.89
C THR A 247 -3.32 -3.29 -7.79
N GLY A 248 -3.25 -3.08 -9.10
CA GLY A 248 -4.09 -3.79 -10.05
C GLY A 248 -3.73 -5.27 -10.18
N LEU A 249 -2.45 -5.64 -10.24
CA LEU A 249 -2.03 -7.05 -10.24
C LEU A 249 -2.46 -7.76 -8.96
N LEU A 250 -2.30 -7.12 -7.80
CA LEU A 250 -2.77 -7.65 -6.53
C LEU A 250 -4.29 -7.90 -6.56
N THR A 251 -5.07 -6.94 -7.07
CA THR A 251 -6.53 -7.08 -7.23
C THR A 251 -6.91 -8.23 -8.14
N ILE A 252 -6.23 -8.37 -9.29
CA ILE A 252 -6.44 -9.48 -10.24
C ILE A 252 -6.25 -10.83 -9.54
N ARG A 253 -5.21 -10.95 -8.72
CA ARG A 253 -4.88 -12.17 -8.00
C ARG A 253 -5.89 -12.47 -6.90
N ASP A 254 -6.16 -11.49 -6.04
CA ASP A 254 -6.99 -11.69 -4.86
C ASP A 254 -8.44 -12.02 -5.21
N LEU A 255 -8.94 -11.48 -6.33
CA LEU A 255 -10.28 -11.73 -6.83
C LEU A 255 -10.35 -12.78 -7.95
N SER A 256 -9.23 -13.41 -8.30
CA SER A 256 -9.16 -14.42 -9.36
C SER A 256 -9.77 -13.96 -10.69
N LEU A 257 -9.50 -12.71 -11.11
CA LEU A 257 -10.12 -12.08 -12.28
C LEU A 257 -9.60 -12.62 -13.62
N GLY A 258 -8.90 -13.76 -13.64
CA GLY A 258 -8.32 -14.39 -14.82
C GLY A 258 -7.06 -13.69 -15.36
N PRO A 259 -6.50 -14.18 -16.49
CA PRO A 259 -5.30 -13.61 -17.07
C PRO A 259 -5.65 -12.28 -17.77
N LEU A 260 -5.25 -11.17 -17.15
CA LEU A 260 -5.37 -9.82 -17.74
C LEU A 260 -4.01 -9.24 -18.13
N LEU A 261 -2.97 -9.61 -17.40
CA LEU A 261 -1.59 -9.24 -17.65
C LEU A 261 -0.78 -10.48 -17.98
N ASP A 262 0.20 -10.30 -18.85
CA ASP A 262 1.20 -11.30 -19.16
C ASP A 262 2.35 -11.18 -18.15
N PRO A 263 2.55 -12.17 -17.25
CA PRO A 263 3.55 -12.07 -16.19
C PRO A 263 4.97 -11.88 -16.69
N GLU A 264 5.33 -12.48 -17.84
CA GLU A 264 6.66 -12.36 -18.42
C GLU A 264 6.89 -10.94 -18.92
N ARG A 265 5.90 -10.37 -19.63
CA ARG A 265 5.97 -8.98 -20.10
C ARG A 265 6.00 -7.96 -18.96
N VAL A 266 5.25 -8.19 -17.88
CA VAL A 266 5.31 -7.31 -16.69
C VAL A 266 6.70 -7.39 -16.06
N ARG A 267 7.26 -8.60 -15.93
CA ARG A 267 8.62 -8.79 -15.39
C ARG A 267 9.66 -8.07 -16.23
N ASP A 268 9.65 -8.30 -17.54
CA ASP A 268 10.61 -7.70 -18.46
C ASP A 268 10.54 -6.18 -18.40
N TRP A 269 9.34 -5.61 -18.33
CA TRP A 269 9.16 -4.17 -18.15
C TRP A 269 9.71 -3.67 -16.82
N VAL A 270 9.36 -4.31 -15.69
CA VAL A 270 9.86 -3.90 -14.36
C VAL A 270 11.39 -3.96 -14.32
N GLN A 271 12.00 -5.03 -14.81
CA GLN A 271 13.45 -5.25 -14.74
C GLN A 271 14.23 -4.40 -15.75
N SER A 272 13.73 -4.22 -16.97
CA SER A 272 14.45 -3.47 -18.00
C SER A 272 14.19 -1.96 -17.94
N GLN A 273 13.00 -1.54 -17.49
CA GLN A 273 12.59 -0.13 -17.52
C GLN A 273 12.58 0.50 -16.13
N LEU A 274 12.28 -0.21 -15.04
CA LEU A 274 12.10 0.44 -13.73
C LEU A 274 13.24 0.20 -12.75
N GLU A 275 13.90 -0.94 -12.83
CA GLU A 275 14.97 -1.35 -11.93
C GLU A 275 16.29 -0.65 -12.25
N PHE A 276 16.97 -0.12 -11.22
CA PHE A 276 18.31 0.41 -11.37
C PHE A 276 19.36 -0.65 -11.04
N PRO A 277 20.48 -0.71 -11.81
CA PRO A 277 21.55 -1.66 -11.55
C PRO A 277 22.22 -1.44 -10.19
N THR A 278 22.17 -0.22 -9.66
CA THR A 278 22.68 0.19 -8.35
C THR A 278 21.72 -0.10 -7.19
N GLY A 279 20.56 -0.71 -7.47
CA GLY A 279 19.47 -0.84 -6.51
C GLY A 279 18.46 0.31 -6.63
N GLY A 280 17.26 0.04 -6.13
CA GLY A 280 16.10 0.93 -6.24
C GLY A 280 15.29 0.77 -7.54
N PHE A 281 14.08 1.33 -7.53
CA PHE A 281 13.18 1.40 -8.68
C PHE A 281 12.58 2.80 -8.83
N ARG A 282 12.31 3.20 -10.08
CA ARG A 282 11.54 4.39 -10.43
C ARG A 282 10.05 4.10 -10.62
N ALA A 283 9.23 5.16 -10.63
CA ALA A 283 7.78 5.07 -10.81
C ALA A 283 7.36 4.50 -12.16
N ALA A 284 7.95 5.05 -13.23
CA ALA A 284 7.61 4.79 -14.62
C ALA A 284 8.85 5.02 -15.51
N SER A 285 8.78 4.61 -16.78
CA SER A 285 9.90 4.66 -17.74
C SER A 285 10.50 6.06 -17.96
N TRP A 286 9.69 7.12 -17.80
CA TRP A 286 10.11 8.51 -17.97
C TRP A 286 10.74 9.15 -16.72
N ASP A 287 10.59 8.52 -15.55
CA ASP A 287 11.19 9.02 -14.32
C ASP A 287 12.70 8.72 -14.33
N SER A 288 13.48 9.62 -13.78
CA SER A 288 14.95 9.56 -13.84
C SER A 288 15.58 9.07 -12.53
N ALA A 289 14.79 8.99 -11.45
CA ALA A 289 15.30 8.66 -10.13
C ALA A 289 14.53 7.50 -9.50
N ALA A 290 15.27 6.64 -8.79
CA ALA A 290 14.67 5.72 -7.84
C ALA A 290 14.36 6.44 -6.52
N ASP A 291 13.35 5.95 -5.81
CA ASP A 291 13.08 6.36 -4.43
C ASP A 291 12.57 5.18 -3.59
N VAL A 292 12.38 5.43 -2.29
CA VAL A 292 11.97 4.42 -1.31
C VAL A 292 10.58 3.84 -1.62
N GLU A 293 9.63 4.67 -2.04
CA GLU A 293 8.26 4.25 -2.32
C GLU A 293 8.17 3.35 -3.55
N TYR A 294 8.72 3.79 -4.68
CA TYR A 294 8.65 3.01 -5.91
C TYR A 294 9.57 1.79 -5.87
N THR A 295 10.61 1.81 -5.03
CA THR A 295 11.37 0.60 -4.70
C THR A 295 10.50 -0.45 -4.02
N PHE A 296 9.65 -0.07 -3.07
CA PHE A 296 8.69 -1.00 -2.48
C PHE A 296 7.74 -1.58 -3.54
N TYR A 297 7.19 -0.76 -4.43
CA TYR A 297 6.27 -1.26 -5.47
C TYR A 297 6.97 -2.16 -6.51
N GLY A 298 8.18 -1.81 -6.93
CA GLY A 298 8.98 -2.64 -7.85
C GLY A 298 9.32 -4.01 -7.25
N LEU A 299 9.78 -4.04 -6.00
CA LEU A 299 10.00 -5.28 -5.25
C LEU A 299 8.71 -6.08 -5.09
N GLY A 300 7.62 -5.41 -4.72
CA GLY A 300 6.31 -6.03 -4.55
C GLY A 300 5.78 -6.65 -5.84
N LEU A 301 5.97 -6.00 -6.99
CA LEU A 301 5.61 -6.55 -8.30
C LEU A 301 6.36 -7.84 -8.59
N LEU A 302 7.69 -7.83 -8.43
CA LEU A 302 8.49 -9.01 -8.70
C LEU A 302 8.17 -10.15 -7.74
N ALA A 303 7.82 -9.85 -6.49
CA ALA A 303 7.35 -10.83 -5.52
C ALA A 303 6.03 -11.49 -5.96
N LEU A 304 5.04 -10.70 -6.41
CA LEU A 304 3.76 -11.22 -6.90
C LEU A 304 3.92 -12.05 -8.18
N LEU A 305 4.88 -11.68 -9.03
CA LEU A 305 5.21 -12.43 -10.26
C LEU A 305 5.91 -13.76 -9.97
N ALA A 306 6.79 -13.83 -8.98
CA ALA A 306 7.44 -15.09 -8.57
C ALA A 306 6.42 -16.11 -8.02
N GLU A 307 5.41 -15.64 -7.28
CA GLU A 307 4.32 -16.49 -6.78
C GLU A 307 3.51 -17.13 -7.93
N LEU A 308 3.34 -16.43 -9.06
CA LEU A 308 2.67 -16.96 -10.25
C LEU A 308 3.42 -18.12 -10.92
N GLU A 309 4.71 -18.25 -10.66
CA GLU A 309 5.56 -19.31 -11.23
C GLU A 309 5.65 -20.51 -10.29
N ALA A 310 5.73 -20.26 -8.98
CA ALA A 310 5.71 -21.32 -7.97
C ALA A 310 4.39 -22.11 -7.92
N GLY A 311 3.31 -21.54 -8.48
CA GLY A 311 2.00 -22.19 -8.59
C GLY A 311 1.73 -22.91 -9.93
N ARG A 312 2.70 -22.95 -10.85
CA ARG A 312 2.64 -23.76 -12.10
C ARG A 312 3.29 -25.12 -11.86
#